data_AF-A0A210R2Q3-F1
#
_entry.id   AF-A0A210R2Q3-F1
#
_cell.length_a   1.000
_cell.length_b   1.000
_cell.length_c   1.000
_cell.angle_alpha   90.00
_cell.angle_beta   90.00
_cell.angle_gamma   90.00
#
_symmetry.space_group_name_H-M   'P 1'
#
loop_
_entity.id
_entity.type
_entity.pdbx_description
1 polymer ?
#
loop_
_entity_poly.entity_id
_entity_poly.type
_entity_poly.pdbx_seq_one_letter_code
_entity_poly.pdbx_strand_id
1 'polypeptide(L)'
;MFYLTDCPTVLSVFYQTDCPTVLCVLYGTDCPTIQSMFYQTDCPTVLYVFYGTDYQTIQSMFYQTDCPTDLYVFYGTDYQTIQSMFYQTDCPTVLYVFYGTDYQTIQSMFYQTDCLTVLYVFYQTDCRTILSMFYQTDCQTILSMFYQTDCQTILSMFYQTDCQTI
;
A
#
# COMPACT_ATOMS: atom_id res chain seq x y z
N MET A 1 7.84 15.63 -2.14
CA MET A 1 8.39 15.15 -0.85
C MET A 1 7.83 16.03 0.25
N PHE A 2 7.24 15.43 1.28
CA PHE A 2 6.61 16.11 2.41
C PHE A 2 7.20 15.56 3.71
N TYR A 3 7.46 16.46 4.66
CA TYR A 3 7.91 16.14 6.01
C TYR A 3 6.89 16.67 7.01
N LEU A 4 6.37 15.78 7.85
CA LEU A 4 5.32 16.05 8.82
C LEU A 4 5.87 15.72 10.21
N THR A 5 5.90 16.69 11.12
CA THR A 5 6.41 16.50 12.48
C THR A 5 5.46 17.19 13.45
N ASP A 6 5.12 16.53 14.55
CA ASP A 6 4.22 17.06 15.58
C ASP A 6 2.85 17.52 15.03
N CYS A 7 2.34 16.84 13.99
CA CYS A 7 1.07 17.20 13.37
C CYS A 7 -0.06 16.36 13.96
N PRO A 8 -1.03 16.93 14.71
CA PRO A 8 -2.07 16.14 15.35
C PRO A 8 -2.93 15.36 14.35
N THR A 9 -3.16 15.93 13.17
CA THR A 9 -3.91 15.30 12.07
C THR A 9 -3.42 15.83 10.74
N VAL A 10 -3.22 14.95 9.77
CA VAL A 10 -2.92 15.31 8.38
C VAL A 10 -3.97 14.70 7.47
N LEU A 11 -4.65 15.54 6.69
CA LEU A 11 -5.58 15.13 5.65
C LEU A 11 -5.04 15.61 4.31
N SER A 12 -4.91 14.70 3.35
CA SER A 12 -4.37 15.02 2.03
C SER A 12 -5.12 14.28 0.93
N VAL A 13 -5.30 14.99 -0.19
CA VAL A 13 -5.89 14.42 -1.41
C VAL A 13 -5.00 14.84 -2.57
N PHE A 14 -4.57 13.88 -3.37
CA PHE A 14 -3.72 14.09 -4.53
C PHE A 14 -4.43 13.57 -5.77
N TYR A 15 -4.47 14.42 -6.79
CA TYR A 15 -5.07 14.11 -8.09
C TYR A 15 -4.07 14.45 -9.18
N GLN A 16 -3.77 13.51 -10.08
CA GLN A 16 -3.00 13.78 -11.30
C GLN A 16 -3.62 13.04 -12.49
N THR A 17 -3.44 13.62 -13.66
CA THR A 17 -3.85 13.07 -14.94
C THR A 17 -2.79 13.44 -15.98
N ASP A 18 -2.50 12.55 -16.92
CA ASP A 18 -1.54 12.80 -18.01
C ASP A 18 -0.14 13.21 -17.51
N CYS A 19 0.30 12.64 -16.38
CA CYS A 19 1.59 12.99 -15.78
C CYS A 19 2.62 11.91 -16.11
N PRO A 20 3.74 12.23 -16.77
CA PRO A 20 4.72 11.21 -17.17
C PRO A 20 5.32 10.47 -15.97
N THR A 21 5.42 11.12 -14.81
CA THR A 21 5.92 10.51 -13.58
C THR A 21 5.32 11.19 -12.36
N VAL A 22 4.81 10.39 -11.45
CA VAL A 22 4.31 10.83 -10.15
C VAL A 22 5.24 10.29 -9.08
N LEU A 23 5.80 11.20 -8.28
CA LEU A 23 6.61 10.85 -7.12
C LEU A 23 6.04 11.52 -5.88
N CYS A 24 5.51 10.71 -4.98
CA CYS A 24 5.09 11.16 -3.67
C CYS A 24 5.93 10.44 -2.62
N VAL A 25 6.60 11.25 -1.81
CA VAL A 25 7.39 10.77 -0.69
C VAL A 25 6.91 11.49 0.55
N LEU A 26 6.45 10.73 1.53
CA LEU A 26 5.90 11.23 2.79
C LEU A 26 6.74 10.68 3.93
N TYR A 27 7.36 11.59 4.67
CA TYR A 27 7.98 11.30 5.95
C TYR A 27 7.13 11.94 7.02
N GLY A 28 6.88 11.22 8.10
CA GLY A 28 6.53 11.93 9.31
C GLY A 28 6.75 11.16 10.59
N THR A 29 6.73 11.90 11.67
CA THR A 29 6.96 11.43 13.03
C THR A 29 5.98 12.13 13.95
N ASP A 30 5.52 11.47 15.01
CA ASP A 30 4.65 12.06 16.03
C ASP A 30 3.38 12.70 15.45
N CYS A 31 2.80 12.05 14.44
CA CYS A 31 1.61 12.51 13.75
C CYS A 31 0.46 11.54 14.02
N PRO A 32 -0.33 11.68 15.10
CA PRO A 32 -1.26 10.65 15.54
C PRO A 32 -2.19 10.12 14.45
N THR A 33 -2.68 10.98 13.55
CA THR A 33 -3.59 10.57 12.48
C THR A 33 -3.14 11.10 11.11
N ILE A 34 -2.94 10.21 10.14
CA ILE A 34 -2.80 10.57 8.72
C ILE A 34 -3.92 9.93 7.92
N GLN A 35 -4.58 10.74 7.10
CA GLN A 35 -5.51 10.28 6.09
C GLN A 35 -5.10 10.85 4.73
N SER A 36 -4.93 9.96 3.76
CA SER A 36 -4.46 10.31 2.42
C SER A 36 -5.24 9.59 1.34
N MET A 37 -5.58 10.31 0.29
CA MET A 37 -6.22 9.75 -0.91
C MET A 37 -5.44 10.16 -2.15
N PHE A 38 -5.17 9.19 -3.02
CA PHE A 38 -4.38 9.36 -4.23
C PHE A 38 -5.16 8.85 -5.43
N TYR A 39 -5.36 9.72 -6.42
CA TYR A 39 -6.05 9.41 -7.67
C TYR A 39 -5.12 9.73 -8.83
N GLN A 40 -4.70 8.74 -9.60
CA GLN A 40 -3.94 9.00 -10.82
C GLN A 40 -4.55 8.27 -12.01
N THR A 41 -4.41 8.89 -13.17
CA THR A 41 -4.89 8.37 -14.44
C THR A 41 -3.86 8.74 -15.51
N ASP A 42 -3.57 7.83 -16.44
CA ASP A 42 -2.63 8.06 -17.54
C ASP A 42 -1.24 8.50 -17.06
N CYS A 43 -0.75 7.86 -16.00
CA CYS A 43 0.56 8.16 -15.41
C CYS A 43 1.52 6.97 -15.60
N PRO A 44 2.41 7.00 -16.60
CA PRO A 44 3.30 5.89 -16.95
C PRO A 44 4.12 5.32 -15.79
N THR A 45 4.45 6.14 -14.80
CA THR A 45 5.22 5.72 -13.64
C THR A 45 4.71 6.42 -12.39
N VAL A 46 4.26 5.66 -11.42
CA VAL A 46 3.82 6.18 -10.12
C VAL A 46 4.64 5.54 -9.00
N LEU A 47 5.22 6.39 -8.16
CA LEU A 47 5.99 5.97 -7.00
C LEU A 47 5.47 6.66 -5.75
N TYR A 48 4.97 5.84 -4.83
CA TYR A 48 4.62 6.25 -3.48
C TYR A 48 5.58 5.64 -2.47
N VAL A 49 6.17 6.50 -1.65
CA VAL A 49 7.04 6.07 -0.56
C VAL A 49 6.59 6.73 0.73
N PHE A 50 6.22 5.93 1.71
CA PHE A 50 5.79 6.37 3.03
C PHE A 50 6.76 5.86 4.08
N TYR A 51 7.28 6.77 4.87
CA TYR A 51 8.08 6.50 6.04
C TYR A 51 7.43 7.14 7.25
N GLY A 52 7.34 6.39 8.33
CA GLY A 52 6.99 7.03 9.58
C GLY A 52 7.17 6.19 10.83
N THR A 53 7.21 6.88 11.97
CA THR A 53 7.25 6.29 13.31
C THR A 53 6.22 6.97 14.20
N ASP A 54 5.76 6.25 15.24
CA ASP A 54 4.94 6.80 16.33
C ASP A 54 3.57 7.35 15.90
N TYR A 55 2.85 6.58 15.09
CA TYR A 55 1.51 6.92 14.63
C TYR A 55 0.43 6.15 15.38
N GLN A 56 -0.69 6.79 15.64
CA GLN A 56 -1.87 6.06 16.13
C GLN A 56 -2.63 5.45 14.96
N THR A 57 -2.92 6.21 13.90
CA THR A 57 -3.75 5.74 12.79
C THR A 57 -3.26 6.29 11.46
N ILE A 58 -2.98 5.40 10.50
CA ILE A 58 -2.82 5.75 9.09
C ILE A 58 -3.94 5.14 8.26
N GLN A 59 -4.56 5.97 7.45
CA GLN A 59 -5.50 5.58 6.41
C GLN A 59 -5.01 6.09 5.07
N SER A 60 -4.84 5.18 4.12
CA SER A 60 -4.38 5.51 2.77
C SER A 60 -5.22 4.79 1.72
N MET A 61 -5.58 5.51 0.68
CA MET A 61 -6.39 5.00 -0.42
C MET A 61 -5.77 5.41 -1.75
N PHE A 62 -5.57 4.45 -2.63
CA PHE A 62 -4.92 4.65 -3.92
C PHE A 62 -5.82 4.14 -5.03
N TYR A 63 -6.14 5.01 -5.98
CA TYR A 63 -6.86 4.70 -7.20
C TYR A 63 -5.96 5.02 -8.38
N GLN A 64 -5.59 4.00 -9.14
CA GLN A 64 -4.81 4.16 -10.36
C GLN A 64 -5.54 3.53 -11.54
N THR A 65 -5.43 4.16 -12.69
CA THR A 65 -5.96 3.66 -13.95
C THR A 65 -4.97 4.03 -15.05
N ASP A 66 -4.70 3.11 -15.97
CA ASP A 66 -3.76 3.33 -17.07
C ASP A 66 -2.37 3.80 -16.59
N CYS A 67 -1.88 3.17 -15.51
CA CYS A 67 -0.58 3.45 -14.91
C CYS A 67 0.37 2.25 -15.13
N PRO A 68 1.15 2.24 -16.22
CA PRO A 68 2.00 1.13 -16.61
C PRO A 68 2.88 0.50 -15.52
N THR A 69 3.36 1.31 -14.59
CA THR A 69 4.29 0.88 -13.54
C THR A 69 4.02 1.63 -12.24
N ASP A 70 3.52 0.88 -11.26
CA ASP A 70 3.20 1.43 -9.94
C ASP A 70 4.03 0.75 -8.85
N LEU A 71 4.65 1.57 -8.02
CA LEU A 71 5.45 1.14 -6.88
C LEU A 71 4.98 1.82 -5.60
N TYR A 72 4.62 1.00 -4.63
CA TYR A 72 4.21 1.41 -3.30
C TYR A 72 5.17 0.84 -2.28
N VAL A 73 5.81 1.73 -1.52
CA VAL A 73 6.72 1.35 -0.44
C VAL A 73 6.22 1.99 0.85
N PHE A 74 5.92 1.14 1.83
CA PHE A 74 5.55 1.55 3.18
C PHE A 74 6.60 1.01 4.13
N TYR A 75 7.18 1.93 4.90
CA TYR A 75 8.09 1.62 5.98
C TYR A 75 7.57 2.28 7.25
N GLY A 76 7.52 1.52 8.34
CA GLY A 76 7.27 2.14 9.62
C GLY A 76 7.48 1.27 10.84
N THR A 77 7.54 1.92 12.00
CA THR A 77 7.56 1.29 13.32
C THR A 77 6.55 1.96 14.24
N ASP A 78 6.10 1.24 15.27
CA ASP A 78 5.32 1.79 16.40
C ASP A 78 3.96 2.39 15.99
N TYR A 79 3.19 1.63 15.22
CA TYR A 79 1.84 2.04 14.80
C TYR A 79 0.78 1.29 15.59
N GLN A 80 -0.29 1.99 15.99
CA GLN A 80 -1.46 1.26 16.45
C GLN A 80 -2.21 0.66 15.26
N THR A 81 -2.65 1.47 14.29
CA THR A 81 -3.49 0.98 13.19
C THR A 81 -3.04 1.50 11.84
N ILE A 82 -2.84 0.61 10.86
CA ILE A 82 -2.69 0.94 9.45
C ILE A 82 -3.85 0.35 8.66
N GLN A 83 -4.47 1.18 7.83
CA GLN A 83 -5.44 0.77 6.82
C GLN A 83 -4.99 1.29 5.46
N SER A 84 -4.86 0.38 4.51
CA SER A 84 -4.45 0.69 3.15
C SER A 84 -5.37 0.01 2.16
N MET A 85 -5.76 0.74 1.12
CA MET A 85 -6.67 0.26 0.09
C MET A 85 -6.14 0.68 -1.28
N PHE A 86 -5.98 -0.30 -2.17
CA PHE A 86 -5.43 -0.11 -3.49
C PHE A 86 -6.42 -0.62 -4.53
N TYR A 87 -6.82 0.26 -5.43
CA TYR A 87 -7.64 -0.04 -6.60
C TYR A 87 -6.85 0.30 -7.85
N GLN A 88 -6.54 -0.71 -8.65
CA GLN A 88 -5.76 -0.53 -9.87
C GLN A 88 -6.47 -1.23 -11.02
N THR A 89 -6.46 -0.60 -12.18
CA THR A 89 -7.02 -1.13 -13.42
C THR A 89 -6.09 -0.74 -14.56
N ASP A 90 -5.83 -1.66 -15.48
CA ASP A 90 -4.92 -1.43 -16.62
C ASP A 90 -3.51 -0.99 -16.17
N CYS A 91 -3.02 -1.61 -15.09
CA CYS A 91 -1.70 -1.35 -14.51
C CYS A 91 -0.83 -2.61 -14.65
N PRO A 92 -0.10 -2.79 -15.77
CA PRO A 92 0.58 -4.03 -16.12
C PRO A 92 1.62 -4.47 -15.09
N THR A 93 2.30 -3.56 -14.40
CA THR A 93 3.29 -3.93 -13.38
C THR A 93 3.04 -3.16 -12.09
N VAL A 94 2.71 -3.89 -11.03
CA VAL A 94 2.46 -3.31 -9.71
C VAL A 94 3.30 -4.01 -8.64
N LEU A 95 4.00 -3.21 -7.83
CA LEU A 95 4.80 -3.69 -6.72
C LEU A 95 4.35 -3.03 -5.41
N TYR A 96 4.03 -3.87 -4.45
CA TYR A 96 3.72 -3.50 -3.08
C TYR A 96 4.80 -4.01 -2.13
N VAL A 97 5.44 -3.09 -1.41
CA VAL A 97 6.42 -3.40 -0.37
C VAL A 97 5.97 -2.80 0.94
N PHE A 98 5.71 -3.66 1.91
CA PHE A 98 5.34 -3.28 3.27
C PHE A 98 6.37 -3.82 4.24
N TYR A 99 7.13 -2.91 4.85
CA TYR A 99 8.06 -3.21 5.92
C TYR A 99 7.60 -2.55 7.21
N GLY A 100 7.64 -3.29 8.30
CA GLY A 100 7.69 -2.64 9.60
C GLY A 100 7.70 -3.56 10.80
N THR A 101 7.68 -2.93 11.97
CA THR A 101 7.70 -3.57 13.28
C THR A 101 6.70 -2.90 14.23
N ASP A 102 6.30 -3.60 15.29
CA ASP A 102 5.55 -3.04 16.42
C ASP A 102 4.18 -2.46 16.03
N TYR A 103 3.35 -3.30 15.43
CA TYR A 103 1.99 -2.95 15.01
C TYR A 103 0.93 -3.58 15.90
N GLN A 104 -0.12 -2.83 16.27
CA GLN A 104 -1.34 -3.51 16.74
C GLN A 104 -2.12 -4.11 15.57
N THR A 105 -2.52 -3.32 14.58
CA THR A 105 -3.39 -3.80 13.51
C THR A 105 -2.97 -3.27 12.15
N ILE A 106 -2.77 -4.18 11.19
CA ILE A 106 -2.60 -3.85 9.77
C ILE A 106 -3.78 -4.43 9.00
N GLN A 107 -4.43 -3.60 8.21
CA GLN A 107 -5.46 -3.99 7.27
C GLN A 107 -5.08 -3.48 5.88
N SER A 108 -5.07 -4.40 4.92
CA SER A 108 -4.76 -4.09 3.54
C SER A 108 -5.77 -4.74 2.61
N MET A 109 -6.27 -3.97 1.65
CA MET A 109 -7.12 -4.46 0.57
C MET A 109 -6.50 -4.09 -0.76
N PHE A 110 -6.30 -5.08 -1.61
CA PHE A 110 -5.80 -4.94 -2.96
C PHE A 110 -6.87 -5.41 -3.92
N TYR A 111 -7.31 -4.51 -4.78
CA TYR A 111 -8.21 -4.78 -5.88
C TYR A 111 -7.46 -4.46 -7.16
N GLN A 112 -7.23 -5.45 -8.00
CA GLN A 112 -6.59 -5.23 -9.30
C GLN A 112 -7.33 -5.96 -10.41
N THR A 113 -7.36 -5.32 -11.57
CA THR A 113 -7.87 -5.89 -12.81
C THR A 113 -6.87 -5.58 -13.94
N ASP A 114 -6.77 -6.48 -14.91
CA ASP A 114 -6.01 -6.24 -16.16
C ASP A 114 -4.53 -5.92 -15.94
N CYS A 115 -3.88 -6.69 -15.07
CA CYS A 115 -2.45 -6.55 -14.76
C CYS A 115 -1.63 -7.66 -15.42
N LEU A 116 -0.37 -7.43 -15.78
CA LEU A 116 0.51 -8.52 -16.23
C LEU A 116 1.22 -9.14 -15.03
N THR A 117 1.75 -8.32 -14.13
CA THR A 117 2.56 -8.78 -13.00
C THR A 117 2.23 -7.98 -11.77
N VAL A 118 1.87 -8.69 -10.69
CA VAL A 118 1.65 -8.12 -9.37
C VAL A 118 2.58 -8.80 -8.39
N LEU A 119 3.36 -8.01 -7.66
CA LEU A 119 4.27 -8.49 -6.64
C LEU A 119 3.92 -7.90 -5.28
N TYR A 120 3.73 -8.79 -4.32
CA TYR A 120 3.50 -8.48 -2.91
C TYR A 120 4.70 -8.88 -2.07
N VAL A 121 5.27 -7.92 -1.34
CA VAL A 121 6.34 -8.17 -0.36
C VAL A 121 5.93 -7.59 0.98
N PHE A 122 5.70 -8.48 1.94
CA PHE A 122 5.35 -8.11 3.30
C PHE A 122 6.39 -8.64 4.26
N TYR A 123 7.02 -7.73 4.99
CA TYR A 123 7.94 -8.03 6.08
C TYR A 123 7.42 -7.34 7.34
N GLN A 124 6.88 -8.11 8.27
CA GLN A 124 6.23 -7.58 9.46
C GLN A 124 6.70 -8.35 10.70
N THR A 125 7.13 -7.65 11.74
CA THR A 125 7.49 -8.29 13.02
C THR A 125 6.70 -7.64 14.16
N ASP A 126 6.56 -8.37 15.27
CA ASP A 126 5.99 -7.84 16.52
C ASP A 126 4.60 -7.22 16.33
N CYS A 127 3.73 -7.99 15.66
CA CYS A 127 2.42 -7.51 15.29
C CYS A 127 1.29 -8.19 16.07
N ARG A 128 0.16 -7.53 16.30
CA ARG A 128 -1.00 -8.22 16.90
C ARG A 128 -1.86 -8.86 15.82
N THR A 129 -2.33 -8.08 14.85
CA THR A 129 -3.24 -8.55 13.82
C THR A 129 -2.83 -8.05 12.44
N ILE A 130 -2.70 -8.95 11.47
CA ILE A 130 -2.59 -8.64 10.04
C ILE A 130 -3.81 -9.23 9.34
N LEU A 131 -4.59 -8.38 8.67
CA LEU A 131 -5.66 -8.77 7.77
C LEU A 131 -5.33 -8.27 6.36
N SER A 132 -5.34 -9.17 5.40
CA SER A 132 -5.10 -8.83 4.00
C SER A 132 -6.14 -9.48 3.09
N MET A 133 -6.64 -8.70 2.14
CA MET A 133 -7.57 -9.16 1.11
C MET A 133 -6.99 -8.82 -0.25
N PHE A 134 -6.90 -9.83 -1.10
CA PHE A 134 -6.40 -9.72 -2.46
C PHE A 134 -7.50 -10.15 -3.41
N TYR A 135 -8.02 -9.21 -4.20
CA TYR A 135 -9.01 -9.42 -5.24
C TYR A 135 -8.35 -9.12 -6.58
N GLN A 136 -8.20 -10.15 -7.41
CA GLN A 136 -7.43 -10.08 -8.65
C GLN A 136 -8.23 -10.69 -9.79
N THR A 137 -8.34 -9.97 -10.90
CA THR A 137 -8.91 -10.51 -12.13
C THR A 137 -7.96 -10.24 -13.29
N ASP A 138 -7.86 -11.19 -14.22
CA ASP A 138 -7.09 -11.02 -15.46
C ASP A 138 -5.60 -10.67 -15.22
N CYS A 139 -5.02 -11.15 -14.12
CA CYS A 139 -3.63 -10.90 -13.75
C CYS A 139 -2.71 -12.05 -14.20
N GLN A 140 -1.82 -11.85 -15.16
CA GLN A 140 -1.04 -12.97 -15.68
C GLN A 140 -0.14 -13.64 -14.63
N THR A 141 0.55 -12.88 -13.80
CA THR A 141 1.44 -13.42 -12.77
C THR A 141 1.27 -12.68 -11.45
N ILE A 142 0.99 -13.43 -10.39
CA ILE A 142 0.96 -12.92 -9.02
C ILE A 142 2.02 -13.67 -8.22
N LEU A 143 2.94 -12.92 -7.63
CA LEU A 143 3.92 -13.43 -6.68
C LEU A 143 3.73 -12.76 -5.32
N SER A 144 3.78 -13.55 -4.25
CA SER A 144 3.64 -13.02 -2.90
C SER A 144 4.68 -13.61 -1.95
N MET A 145 5.40 -12.73 -1.26
CA MET A 145 6.37 -13.07 -0.23
C MET A 145 5.92 -12.47 1.10
N PHE A 146 5.58 -13.34 2.06
CA PHE A 146 5.19 -12.95 3.40
C PHE A 146 6.23 -13.46 4.40
N TYR A 147 6.89 -12.52 5.08
CA TYR A 147 7.75 -12.79 6.22
C TYR A 147 7.13 -12.13 7.45
N GLN A 148 6.58 -12.95 8.35
CA GLN A 148 5.86 -12.49 9.53
C GLN A 148 6.36 -13.23 10.76
N THR A 149 6.85 -12.50 11.77
CA THR A 149 7.28 -13.08 13.06
C THR A 149 6.59 -12.38 14.22
N ASP A 150 6.37 -13.13 15.30
CA ASP A 150 5.78 -12.60 16.54
C ASP A 150 4.41 -11.94 16.34
N CYS A 151 3.67 -12.48 15.38
CA CYS A 151 2.34 -12.02 15.00
C CYS A 151 1.24 -12.89 15.62
N GLN A 152 0.29 -12.32 16.36
CA GLN A 152 -0.76 -13.12 17.03
C GLN A 152 -1.81 -13.66 16.07
N THR A 153 -2.25 -12.86 15.10
CA THR A 153 -3.28 -13.25 14.13
C THR A 153 -2.89 -12.76 12.75
N ILE A 154 -2.85 -13.67 11.79
CA ILE A 154 -2.64 -13.37 10.37
C ILE A 154 -3.78 -14.02 9.59
N LEU A 155 -4.52 -13.21 8.84
CA LEU A 155 -5.53 -13.68 7.90
C LEU A 155 -5.28 -13.06 6.53
N SER A 156 -5.17 -13.92 5.53
CA SER A 156 -5.02 -13.52 4.13
C SER A 156 -6.10 -14.21 3.32
N MET A 157 -6.91 -13.44 2.60
CA MET A 157 -7.94 -13.95 1.70
C MET A 157 -7.60 -13.58 0.27
N PHE A 158 -7.62 -14.59 -0.61
CA PHE A 158 -7.30 -14.42 -2.03
C PHE A 158 -8.53 -14.81 -2.85
N TYR A 159 -9.00 -13.87 -3.68
CA TYR A 159 -10.00 -14.08 -4.71
C TYR A 159 -9.34 -13.78 -6.05
N GLN A 160 -9.26 -14.79 -6.92
CA GLN A 160 -8.54 -14.69 -8.18
C GLN A 160 -9.36 -15.34 -9.30
N THR A 161 -9.49 -14.64 -10.42
CA THR A 161 -10.07 -15.16 -11.66
C THR A 161 -9.13 -14.89 -12.81
N ASP A 162 -8.89 -15.90 -13.65
CA ASP A 162 -8.00 -15.78 -14.82
C ASP A 162 -6.57 -15.29 -14.50
N CYS A 163 -6.09 -15.66 -13.31
CA CYS A 163 -4.75 -15.35 -12.84
C CYS A 163 -3.86 -16.59 -12.72
N GLN A 164 -2.55 -16.44 -12.93
CA GLN A 164 -1.58 -17.47 -12.51
C GLN A 164 -0.86 -17.01 -11.25
N THR A 165 -0.92 -17.82 -10.20
CA THR A 165 -0.14 -17.64 -8.97
C THR A 165 1.12 -18.48 -8.99
N ILE A 166 2.23 -17.88 -8.59
CA ILE A 166 3.55 -18.51 -8.44
C ILE A 166 4.02 -18.29 -7.00
#